data_AF-A0A540L232-F1
#
_entry.id   AF-A0A540L232-F1
#
_cell.length_a   1.000
_cell.length_b   1.000
_cell.length_c   1.000
_cell.angle_alpha   90.00
_cell.angle_beta   90.00
_cell.angle_gamma   90.00
#
_symmetry.space_group_name_H-M   'P 1'
#
loop_
_entity.id
_entity.type
_entity.pdbx_description
1 polymer ?
#
loop_
_entity_poly.entity_id
_entity_poly.type
_entity_poly.pdbx_seq_one_letter_code
_entity_poly.pdbx_strand_id
1 'polypeptide(L)'
;MASLAASTAAASLSVSEVLGNSLGNFSRTARSAPSATTPATFKTVALFSKKKAAPPPKAKAVAPADEELAKWYGPDRRIFLPSGLLDRSEIPDYGYDPFGLGKKPEDFSKYQAYELIHARWAMLGAAGFIIPEAFNKFGANCGPEAVWFKTGALLLDGNTLNYFGKNIPINLIFAVVAEVVLLGGAEYYRITNGLELEDKLHPGGPFDPLGLAKDPDQAALLKVKEIKNGRLAMFSMLGFFLQAYVTGEGPVENLSKHLSDPFGNNLLTVIGGSIERAPTL
;
A
#
# COMPACT_ATOMS: atom_id res chain seq x y z
N MET A 1 52.28 20.18 24.78
CA MET A 1 53.57 20.05 24.05
C MET A 1 53.41 18.88 23.09
N ALA A 2 53.24 18.96 21.77
CA ALA A 2 53.29 19.97 20.71
C ALA A 2 52.18 19.60 19.69
N SER A 3 51.28 20.48 19.26
CA SER A 3 51.36 21.46 18.15
C SER A 3 51.97 20.96 16.84
N LEU A 4 51.10 20.73 15.83
CA LEU A 4 51.30 21.13 14.43
C LEU A 4 49.96 21.19 13.67
N ALA A 5 49.58 22.42 13.32
CA ALA A 5 48.61 22.83 12.29
C ALA A 5 49.12 22.46 10.89
N ALA A 6 48.44 22.54 9.74
CA ALA A 6 47.09 22.78 9.26
C ALA A 6 47.14 22.39 7.76
N SER A 7 46.03 22.05 7.11
CA SER A 7 45.68 22.57 5.76
C SER A 7 44.41 21.94 5.22
N THR A 8 43.51 22.83 4.86
CA THR A 8 42.27 22.73 4.10
C THR A 8 42.39 22.09 2.72
N ALA A 9 41.36 21.35 2.29
CA ALA A 9 40.92 21.29 0.89
C ALA A 9 39.44 20.83 0.82
N ALA A 10 38.55 21.78 0.58
CA ALA A 10 37.18 21.53 0.14
C ALA A 10 37.20 21.26 -1.37
N ALA A 11 36.53 20.19 -1.82
CA ALA A 11 36.31 19.93 -3.23
C ALA A 11 34.80 19.91 -3.50
N SER A 12 34.28 21.07 -3.91
CA SER A 12 32.98 21.26 -4.53
C SER A 12 33.00 20.67 -5.93
N LEU A 13 32.16 19.67 -6.22
CA LEU A 13 31.91 19.24 -7.59
C LEU A 13 30.74 20.05 -8.16
N SER A 14 31.08 20.74 -9.23
CA SER A 14 30.35 21.79 -9.93
C SER A 14 29.13 21.28 -10.68
N VAL A 15 28.05 22.05 -10.54
CA VAL A 15 26.93 22.18 -11.48
C VAL A 15 27.46 22.57 -12.86
N SER A 16 27.05 21.86 -13.91
CA SER A 16 27.18 22.32 -15.29
C SER A 16 25.80 22.55 -15.87
N GLU A 17 25.37 23.82 -15.84
CA GLU A 17 24.35 24.37 -16.72
C GLU A 17 24.85 24.28 -18.17
N VAL A 18 24.08 23.65 -19.05
CA VAL A 18 24.21 23.81 -20.50
C VAL A 18 23.18 24.84 -20.93
N LEU A 19 23.60 26.10 -20.90
CA LEU A 19 22.90 27.23 -21.49
C LEU A 19 23.51 27.55 -22.85
N GLY A 20 22.67 27.72 -23.87
CA GLY A 20 22.99 28.56 -25.03
C GLY A 20 23.14 27.86 -26.37
N ASN A 21 22.11 27.99 -27.22
CA ASN A 21 22.28 28.66 -28.51
C ASN A 21 20.91 29.13 -29.05
N SER A 22 20.70 30.44 -28.97
CA SER A 22 19.73 31.19 -29.77
C SER A 22 20.52 32.26 -30.51
N LEU A 23 20.31 32.35 -31.82
CA LEU A 23 20.15 33.58 -32.63
C LEU A 23 20.58 33.33 -34.08
N GLY A 24 19.68 33.66 -35.01
CA GLY A 24 19.95 33.63 -36.44
C GLY A 24 18.72 34.01 -37.27
N ASN A 25 18.32 35.28 -37.18
CA ASN A 25 17.27 35.93 -37.96
C ASN A 25 17.41 35.70 -39.49
N PHE A 26 16.31 35.32 -40.15
CA PHE A 26 16.02 35.80 -41.51
C PHE A 26 14.58 36.26 -41.64
N SER A 27 14.46 37.46 -42.19
CA SER A 27 13.28 38.30 -42.33
C SER A 27 12.32 37.81 -43.42
N ARG A 28 11.02 37.95 -43.10
CA ARG A 28 9.82 38.22 -43.93
C ARG A 28 9.97 38.24 -45.45
N THR A 29 8.99 37.63 -46.12
CA THR A 29 8.04 38.34 -46.99
C THR A 29 6.74 37.55 -47.21
N ALA A 30 5.60 38.23 -47.01
CA ALA A 30 4.26 37.79 -47.39
C ALA A 30 3.79 38.56 -48.64
N ARG A 31 2.92 37.97 -49.46
CA ARG A 31 1.92 38.58 -50.41
C ARG A 31 1.31 37.45 -51.26
N SER A 32 0.04 37.06 -51.03
CA SER A 32 -1.24 37.59 -51.55
C SER A 32 -1.59 37.16 -52.98
N ALA A 33 -2.76 36.53 -53.13
CA ALA A 33 -3.40 36.03 -54.37
C ALA A 33 -3.99 37.14 -55.26
N PRO A 34 -4.46 36.77 -56.49
CA PRO A 34 -5.87 36.97 -56.81
C PRO A 34 -6.58 35.86 -57.64
N SER A 35 -7.92 35.84 -57.50
CA SER A 35 -9.02 35.20 -58.29
C SER A 35 -8.95 35.40 -59.82
N ALA A 36 -9.71 34.76 -60.73
CA ALA A 36 -10.71 33.68 -60.77
C ALA A 36 -11.09 33.45 -62.27
N THR A 37 -11.42 32.22 -62.70
CA THR A 37 -12.31 31.96 -63.87
C THR A 37 -12.94 30.56 -63.82
N THR A 38 -14.27 30.47 -63.90
CA THR A 38 -15.11 29.26 -64.20
C THR A 38 -15.67 29.41 -65.65
N PRO A 39 -16.46 28.49 -66.28
CA PRO A 39 -17.09 27.25 -65.80
C PRO A 39 -16.99 26.02 -66.74
N ALA A 40 -17.22 24.81 -66.21
CA ALA A 40 -17.66 23.67 -67.03
C ALA A 40 -18.64 22.80 -66.24
N THR A 41 -19.84 22.69 -66.81
CA THR A 41 -21.03 22.03 -66.29
C THR A 41 -20.92 20.51 -66.43
N PHE A 42 -21.03 19.76 -65.34
CA PHE A 42 -21.45 18.35 -65.40
C PHE A 42 -22.58 18.12 -64.40
N LYS A 43 -23.77 17.84 -64.94
CA LYS A 43 -24.92 17.31 -64.20
C LYS A 43 -24.66 15.84 -63.89
N THR A 44 -24.52 15.50 -62.61
CA THR A 44 -24.69 14.13 -62.13
C THR A 44 -25.96 14.07 -61.28
N VAL A 45 -26.89 13.27 -61.75
CA VAL A 45 -28.21 13.05 -61.19
C VAL A 45 -28.10 12.35 -59.83
N ALA A 46 -28.81 12.89 -58.83
CA ALA A 46 -28.89 12.35 -57.50
C ALA A 46 -29.66 11.02 -57.47
N LEU A 47 -28.98 9.91 -57.15
CA LEU A 47 -29.61 8.70 -56.62
C LEU A 47 -29.62 8.78 -55.09
N PHE A 48 -30.66 9.40 -54.52
CA PHE A 48 -30.95 9.27 -53.09
C PHE A 48 -31.53 7.88 -52.82
N SER A 49 -30.67 6.91 -52.52
CA SER A 49 -31.07 5.71 -51.78
C SER A 49 -30.91 6.00 -50.30
N LYS A 50 -32.02 6.07 -49.55
CA LYS A 50 -32.02 6.20 -48.08
C LYS A 50 -31.30 4.98 -47.49
N LYS A 51 -30.01 5.11 -47.19
CA LYS A 51 -29.30 4.15 -46.35
C LYS A 51 -29.81 4.32 -44.92
N LYS A 52 -30.56 3.32 -44.45
CA LYS A 52 -31.02 3.21 -43.06
C LYS A 52 -29.81 3.37 -42.13
N ALA A 53 -29.92 4.27 -41.15
CA ALA A 53 -28.88 4.50 -40.15
C ALA A 53 -28.50 3.16 -39.48
N ALA A 54 -27.20 2.92 -39.33
CA ALA A 54 -26.70 1.79 -38.57
C ALA A 54 -27.22 1.90 -37.12
N PRO A 55 -27.68 0.80 -36.50
CA PRO A 55 -28.07 0.82 -35.10
C PRO A 55 -26.88 1.27 -34.25
N PRO A 56 -27.12 2.00 -33.13
CA PRO A 56 -26.05 2.36 -32.21
C PRO A 56 -25.31 1.08 -31.78
N PRO A 57 -23.97 1.16 -31.55
CA PRO A 57 -23.23 0.00 -31.11
C PRO A 57 -23.91 -0.56 -29.86
N LYS A 58 -24.31 -1.83 -29.91
CA LYS A 58 -24.83 -2.53 -28.73
C LYS A 58 -23.82 -2.31 -27.61
N ALA A 59 -24.31 -1.83 -26.46
CA ALA A 59 -23.52 -1.73 -25.24
C ALA A 59 -22.78 -3.07 -25.08
N LYS A 60 -21.45 -3.00 -25.01
CA LYS A 60 -20.64 -4.18 -24.67
C LYS A 60 -21.23 -4.75 -23.40
N ALA A 61 -21.49 -6.07 -23.39
CA ALA A 61 -21.81 -6.76 -22.15
C ALA A 61 -20.68 -6.44 -21.16
N VAL A 62 -21.04 -5.75 -20.08
CA VAL A 62 -20.12 -5.30 -19.04
C VAL A 62 -19.47 -6.56 -18.47
N ALA A 63 -18.13 -6.64 -18.50
CA ALA A 63 -17.47 -7.82 -17.95
C ALA A 63 -17.75 -7.86 -16.43
N PRO A 64 -17.82 -9.04 -15.79
CA PRO A 64 -18.06 -9.12 -14.34
C PRO A 64 -17.01 -8.33 -13.51
N ALA A 65 -15.80 -8.15 -14.04
CA ALA A 65 -14.77 -7.31 -13.44
C ALA A 65 -15.13 -5.81 -13.45
N ASP A 66 -15.78 -5.32 -14.51
CA ASP A 66 -16.19 -3.92 -14.64
C ASP A 66 -17.31 -3.58 -13.66
N GLU A 67 -18.24 -4.52 -13.42
CA GLU A 67 -19.30 -4.37 -12.40
C GLU A 67 -18.73 -4.36 -10.97
N GLU A 68 -17.69 -5.15 -10.70
CA GLU A 68 -17.00 -5.09 -9.41
C GLU A 68 -16.22 -3.79 -9.25
N LEU A 69 -15.56 -3.31 -10.30
CA LEU A 69 -14.79 -2.09 -10.30
C LEU A 69 -15.66 -0.85 -10.06
N ALA A 70 -16.86 -0.82 -10.66
CA ALA A 70 -17.84 0.24 -10.47
C ALA A 70 -18.32 0.40 -9.01
N LYS A 71 -18.20 -0.65 -8.19
CA LYS A 71 -18.51 -0.56 -6.75
C LYS A 71 -17.46 0.25 -5.98
N TRP A 72 -16.24 0.34 -6.49
CA TRP A 72 -15.09 0.93 -5.78
C TRP A 72 -14.63 2.25 -6.39
N TYR A 73 -14.88 2.45 -7.68
CA TYR A 73 -14.49 3.67 -8.40
C TYR A 73 -15.70 4.43 -8.92
N GLY A 74 -15.52 5.75 -9.10
CA GLY A 74 -16.54 6.63 -9.67
C GLY A 74 -17.54 7.21 -8.65
N PRO A 75 -18.62 7.86 -9.13
CA PRO A 75 -19.60 8.53 -8.28
C PRO A 75 -20.44 7.59 -7.41
N ASP A 76 -20.66 6.35 -7.87
CA ASP A 76 -21.51 5.35 -7.18
C ASP A 76 -20.72 4.37 -6.31
N ARG A 77 -19.45 4.70 -6.02
CA ARG A 77 -18.60 3.90 -5.14
C ARG A 77 -19.16 3.78 -3.73
N ARG A 78 -18.70 2.77 -2.99
CA ARG A 78 -19.05 2.58 -1.58
C ARG A 78 -18.54 3.74 -0.71
N ILE A 79 -19.36 4.14 0.26
CA ILE A 79 -19.08 5.21 1.22
C ILE A 79 -19.21 4.62 2.64
N PHE A 80 -18.47 5.16 3.61
CA PHE A 80 -18.50 4.67 4.99
C PHE A 80 -19.85 4.88 5.69
N LEU A 81 -20.63 5.88 5.26
CA LEU A 81 -22.01 6.13 5.67
C LEU A 81 -23.00 5.71 4.59
N PRO A 82 -24.25 5.38 4.96
CA PRO A 82 -25.31 5.12 4.01
C PRO A 82 -25.59 6.33 3.10
N SER A 83 -26.21 6.06 1.96
CA SER A 83 -26.54 7.09 0.95
C SER A 83 -27.41 8.21 1.53
N GLY A 84 -27.12 9.46 1.12
CA GLY A 84 -27.91 10.63 1.49
C GLY A 84 -27.32 11.47 2.63
N LEU A 85 -26.25 10.99 3.29
CA LEU A 85 -25.61 11.71 4.40
C LEU A 85 -24.34 12.47 4.00
N LEU A 86 -23.74 12.14 2.85
CA LEU A 86 -22.52 12.75 2.31
C LEU A 86 -22.72 13.10 0.84
N ASP A 87 -22.23 14.27 0.42
CA ASP A 87 -22.16 14.66 -0.99
C ASP A 87 -21.05 13.87 -1.69
N ARG A 88 -21.39 13.17 -2.77
CA ARG A 88 -20.47 12.24 -3.45
C ARG A 88 -19.46 12.95 -4.35
N SER A 89 -19.69 14.23 -4.66
CA SER A 89 -18.94 14.98 -5.67
C SER A 89 -17.58 15.54 -5.18
N GLU A 90 -17.42 15.76 -3.87
CA GLU A 90 -16.24 16.43 -3.29
C GLU A 90 -15.28 15.49 -2.55
N ILE A 91 -15.56 14.19 -2.57
CA ILE A 91 -14.98 13.25 -1.62
C ILE A 91 -14.07 12.24 -2.34
N PRO A 92 -12.83 12.00 -1.88
CA PRO A 92 -11.99 10.91 -2.37
C PRO A 92 -12.35 9.55 -1.72
N ASP A 93 -12.36 8.46 -2.51
CA ASP A 93 -12.57 7.07 -2.06
C ASP A 93 -13.79 6.90 -1.11
N TYR A 94 -13.70 6.12 -0.03
CA TYR A 94 -14.82 5.90 0.90
C TYR A 94 -15.32 7.16 1.63
N GLY A 95 -14.59 8.26 1.56
CA GLY A 95 -14.98 9.54 2.16
C GLY A 95 -14.80 9.67 3.65
N TYR A 96 -14.02 8.79 4.24
CA TYR A 96 -13.67 8.85 5.64
C TYR A 96 -12.49 9.81 5.85
N ASP A 97 -12.78 11.10 6.09
CA ASP A 97 -11.82 12.09 6.57
C ASP A 97 -12.50 13.05 7.56
N PRO A 98 -12.86 12.59 8.77
CA PRO A 98 -13.57 13.43 9.75
C PRO A 98 -12.74 14.60 10.26
N PHE A 99 -11.40 14.53 10.15
CA PHE A 99 -10.49 15.57 10.64
C PHE A 99 -9.97 16.49 9.53
N GLY A 100 -10.28 16.22 8.26
CA GLY A 100 -9.91 17.06 7.12
C GLY A 100 -8.41 17.12 6.88
N LEU A 101 -7.68 16.04 7.16
CA LEU A 101 -6.22 16.01 7.03
C LEU A 101 -5.78 15.97 5.55
N GLY A 102 -6.64 15.45 4.66
CA GLY A 102 -6.32 15.22 3.24
C GLY A 102 -6.69 16.36 2.28
N LYS A 103 -6.96 17.58 2.77
CA LYS A 103 -7.49 18.68 1.91
C LYS A 103 -6.53 19.11 0.79
N LYS A 104 -5.22 19.00 0.99
CA LYS A 104 -4.23 19.32 -0.04
C LYS A 104 -3.89 18.05 -0.82
N PRO A 105 -3.88 18.09 -2.17
CA PRO A 105 -3.65 16.89 -2.98
C PRO A 105 -2.27 16.26 -2.74
N GLU A 106 -1.24 17.08 -2.48
CA GLU A 106 0.11 16.58 -2.17
C GLU A 106 0.16 15.84 -0.82
N ASP A 107 -0.47 16.41 0.21
CA ASP A 107 -0.58 15.78 1.53
C ASP A 107 -1.43 14.51 1.44
N PHE A 108 -2.49 14.51 0.64
CA PHE A 108 -3.34 13.35 0.42
C PHE A 108 -2.55 12.17 -0.19
N SER A 109 -1.79 12.40 -1.27
CA SER A 109 -0.94 11.36 -1.87
C SER A 109 0.13 10.86 -0.91
N LYS A 110 0.67 11.74 -0.06
CA LYS A 110 1.62 11.36 0.98
C LYS A 110 0.98 10.51 2.08
N TYR A 111 -0.23 10.86 2.55
CA TYR A 111 -0.96 10.06 3.53
C TYR A 111 -1.40 8.72 2.96
N GLN A 112 -1.80 8.67 1.69
CA GLN A 112 -2.08 7.41 0.99
C GLN A 112 -0.83 6.51 0.95
N ALA A 113 0.34 7.09 0.71
CA ALA A 113 1.60 6.34 0.76
C ALA A 113 1.90 5.81 2.17
N TYR A 114 1.70 6.62 3.20
CA TYR A 114 1.84 6.15 4.58
C TYR A 114 0.86 5.04 4.91
N GLU A 115 -0.41 5.19 4.53
CA GLU A 115 -1.44 4.18 4.77
C GLU A 115 -1.04 2.85 4.14
N LEU A 116 -0.62 2.86 2.87
CA LEU A 116 -0.25 1.65 2.14
C LEU A 116 0.99 0.97 2.73
N ILE A 117 2.01 1.72 3.13
CA ILE A 117 3.21 1.14 3.77
C ILE A 117 2.87 0.57 5.15
N HIS A 118 2.13 1.29 6.00
CA HIS A 118 1.69 0.78 7.30
C HIS A 118 0.78 -0.44 7.15
N ALA A 119 -0.10 -0.46 6.15
CA ALA A 119 -0.95 -1.59 5.81
C ALA A 119 -0.12 -2.85 5.48
N ARG A 120 0.90 -2.73 4.62
CA ARG A 120 1.79 -3.86 4.27
C ARG A 120 2.53 -4.40 5.47
N TRP A 121 3.11 -3.52 6.28
CA TRP A 121 3.77 -3.90 7.53
C TRP A 121 2.82 -4.54 8.54
N ALA A 122 1.61 -4.01 8.66
CA ALA A 122 0.59 -4.56 9.55
C ALA A 122 0.11 -5.95 9.08
N MET A 123 -0.02 -6.19 7.77
CA MET A 123 -0.35 -7.53 7.25
C MET A 123 0.73 -8.55 7.62
N LEU A 124 2.00 -8.20 7.46
CA LEU A 124 3.13 -9.05 7.86
C LEU A 124 3.18 -9.25 9.38
N GLY A 125 2.99 -8.17 10.15
CA GLY A 125 2.97 -8.20 11.61
C GLY A 125 1.83 -9.05 12.16
N ALA A 126 0.61 -8.89 11.65
CA ALA A 126 -0.56 -9.64 12.09
C ALA A 126 -0.37 -11.15 11.83
N ALA A 127 0.12 -11.52 10.64
CA ALA A 127 0.46 -12.91 10.34
C ALA A 127 1.58 -13.43 11.26
N GLY A 128 2.64 -12.64 11.46
CA GLY A 128 3.76 -12.98 12.33
C GLY A 128 3.42 -13.10 13.81
N PHE A 129 2.35 -12.44 14.28
CA PHE A 129 1.89 -12.55 15.67
C PHE A 129 0.98 -13.76 15.87
N ILE A 130 0.10 -14.04 14.90
CA ILE A 130 -0.89 -15.11 15.00
C ILE A 130 -0.26 -16.49 14.73
N ILE A 131 0.55 -16.61 13.68
CA ILE A 131 0.99 -17.91 13.16
C ILE A 131 1.87 -18.67 14.17
N PRO A 132 2.93 -18.07 14.78
CA PRO A 132 3.77 -18.78 15.74
C PRO A 132 2.99 -19.20 17.00
N GLU A 133 2.11 -18.33 17.50
CA GLU A 133 1.28 -18.63 18.68
C GLU A 133 0.31 -19.78 18.38
N ALA A 134 -0.33 -19.76 17.20
CA ALA A 134 -1.21 -20.84 16.76
C ALA A 134 -0.48 -22.17 16.64
N PHE A 135 0.69 -22.19 16.01
CA PHE A 135 1.48 -23.40 15.89
C PHE A 135 1.97 -23.94 17.22
N ASN A 136 2.38 -23.06 18.14
CA ASN A 136 2.76 -23.45 19.50
C ASN A 136 1.59 -24.10 20.25
N LYS A 137 0.38 -23.58 20.09
CA LYS A 137 -0.83 -24.13 20.69
C LYS A 137 -1.23 -25.51 20.15
N PHE A 138 -0.90 -25.80 18.88
CA PHE A 138 -1.17 -27.10 18.23
C PHE A 138 0.04 -28.05 18.21
N GLY A 139 1.06 -27.81 19.05
CA GLY A 139 2.14 -28.75 19.33
C GLY A 139 3.38 -28.63 18.44
N ALA A 140 3.45 -27.63 17.57
CA ALA A 140 4.70 -27.30 16.87
C ALA A 140 5.58 -26.42 17.77
N ASN A 141 6.85 -26.80 17.96
CA ASN A 141 7.76 -26.05 18.83
C ASN A 141 8.28 -24.78 18.13
N CYS A 142 7.53 -23.68 18.24
CA CYS A 142 7.93 -22.36 17.75
C CYS A 142 8.74 -21.55 18.79
N GLY A 143 9.23 -22.21 19.85
CA GLY A 143 9.89 -21.59 20.98
C GLY A 143 9.11 -21.79 22.29
N PRO A 144 9.80 -21.65 23.44
CA PRO A 144 9.18 -21.84 24.76
C PRO A 144 8.01 -20.88 24.99
N GLU A 145 8.05 -19.68 24.42
CA GLU A 145 6.96 -18.70 24.46
C GLU A 145 6.81 -17.98 23.11
N ALA A 146 6.13 -18.62 22.16
CA ALA A 146 5.82 -18.02 20.85
C ALA A 146 4.73 -16.93 20.92
N VAL A 147 4.83 -16.05 21.91
CA VAL A 147 3.94 -14.92 22.17
C VAL A 147 4.68 -13.65 21.76
N TRP A 148 4.11 -12.92 20.80
CA TRP A 148 4.80 -11.84 20.09
C TRP A 148 5.44 -10.76 20.99
N PHE A 149 4.80 -10.42 22.11
CA PHE A 149 5.29 -9.40 23.04
C PHE A 149 6.35 -9.90 24.03
N LYS A 150 6.54 -11.23 24.13
CA LYS A 150 7.59 -11.85 24.97
C LYS A 150 8.80 -12.30 24.16
N THR A 151 8.64 -12.54 22.86
CA THR A 151 9.68 -13.11 21.99
C THR A 151 11.00 -12.32 22.01
N GLY A 152 10.96 -10.99 22.15
CA GLY A 152 12.17 -10.17 22.23
C GLY A 152 13.04 -10.44 23.48
N ALA A 153 12.42 -10.78 24.61
CA ALA A 153 13.15 -11.10 25.85
C ALA A 153 13.90 -12.43 25.74
N LEU A 154 13.33 -13.42 25.05
CA LEU A 154 13.95 -14.74 24.86
C LEU A 154 15.33 -14.68 24.19
N LEU A 155 15.57 -13.65 23.35
CA LEU A 155 16.84 -13.45 22.66
C LEU A 155 17.91 -12.76 23.53
N LEU A 156 17.49 -12.09 24.61
CA LEU A 156 18.38 -11.45 25.59
C LEU A 156 18.94 -12.46 26.60
N ASP A 157 18.16 -13.49 26.94
CA ASP A 157 18.52 -14.51 27.96
C ASP A 157 19.59 -15.51 27.50
N GLY A 158 20.25 -15.26 26.36
CA GLY A 158 21.34 -16.08 25.83
C GLY A 158 20.90 -17.35 25.11
N ASN A 159 19.58 -17.58 25.02
CA ASN A 159 19.01 -18.64 24.22
C ASN A 159 18.87 -18.21 22.76
N THR A 160 19.00 -19.20 21.87
CA THR A 160 18.71 -19.06 20.44
C THR A 160 17.22 -19.22 20.18
N LEU A 161 16.67 -18.40 19.27
CA LEU A 161 15.28 -18.55 18.81
C LEU A 161 15.08 -19.93 18.15
N ASN A 162 14.05 -20.64 18.57
CA ASN A 162 13.62 -21.85 17.88
C ASN A 162 12.54 -21.49 16.86
N TYR A 163 12.71 -22.00 15.65
CA TYR A 163 11.73 -21.88 14.58
C TYR A 163 11.35 -23.29 14.11
N PHE A 164 10.12 -23.72 14.41
CA PHE A 164 9.61 -25.08 14.14
C PHE A 164 10.56 -26.19 14.60
N GLY A 165 11.07 -26.08 15.83
CA GLY A 165 11.97 -27.07 16.43
C GLY A 165 13.40 -27.03 15.86
N LYS A 166 13.72 -26.07 15.00
CA LYS A 166 15.07 -25.80 14.53
C LYS A 166 15.61 -24.54 15.19
N ASN A 167 16.74 -24.70 15.86
CA ASN A 167 17.48 -23.61 16.44
C ASN A 167 18.03 -22.71 15.34
N ILE A 168 17.70 -21.42 15.38
CA ILE A 168 18.30 -20.40 14.53
C ILE A 168 19.57 -19.91 15.24
N PRO A 169 20.78 -20.16 14.68
CA PRO A 169 22.05 -19.80 15.31
C PRO A 169 22.37 -18.30 15.13
N ILE A 170 21.43 -17.44 15.48
CA ILE A 170 21.53 -15.99 15.39
C ILE A 170 21.48 -15.42 16.81
N ASN A 171 22.54 -14.75 17.23
CA ASN A 171 22.54 -13.96 18.45
C ASN A 171 21.94 -12.57 18.21
N LEU A 172 21.66 -11.83 19.29
CA LEU A 172 21.07 -10.49 19.20
C LEU A 172 21.89 -9.54 18.30
N ILE A 173 23.23 -9.56 18.42
CA ILE A 173 24.10 -8.67 17.64
C ILE A 173 23.91 -8.93 16.14
N PHE A 174 23.93 -10.19 15.72
CA PHE A 174 23.74 -10.55 14.33
C PHE A 174 22.32 -10.25 13.85
N ALA A 175 21.29 -10.49 14.67
CA ALA A 175 19.91 -10.13 14.34
C ALA A 175 19.77 -8.62 14.06
N VAL A 176 20.25 -7.77 14.98
CA VAL A 176 20.18 -6.32 14.84
C VAL A 176 20.95 -5.83 13.61
N VAL A 177 22.17 -6.35 13.39
CA VAL A 177 22.96 -5.98 12.20
C VAL A 177 22.27 -6.42 10.91
N ALA A 178 21.74 -7.64 10.86
CA ALA A 178 21.02 -8.15 9.71
C ALA A 178 19.76 -7.32 9.42
N GLU A 179 18.98 -6.97 10.45
CA GLU A 179 17.79 -6.11 10.31
C GLU A 179 18.16 -4.72 9.78
N VAL A 180 19.11 -4.04 10.42
CA VAL A 180 19.51 -2.69 10.02
C VAL A 180 20.08 -2.66 8.60
N VAL A 181 20.96 -3.61 8.27
CA VAL A 181 21.62 -3.63 6.96
C VAL A 181 20.67 -4.07 5.85
N LEU A 182 19.92 -5.16 6.05
CA LEU A 182 19.06 -5.71 5.00
C LEU A 182 17.79 -4.87 4.83
N LEU A 183 17.11 -4.52 5.92
CA LEU A 183 15.88 -3.72 5.83
C LEU A 183 16.19 -2.26 5.51
N GLY A 184 17.21 -1.68 6.15
CA GLY A 184 17.67 -0.33 5.82
C GLY A 184 18.18 -0.24 4.39
N GLY A 185 18.89 -1.26 3.91
CA GLY A 185 19.28 -1.38 2.50
C GLY A 185 18.09 -1.47 1.55
N ALA A 186 17.06 -2.25 1.89
CA ALA A 186 15.83 -2.35 1.10
C ALA A 186 15.07 -1.01 1.04
N GLU A 187 14.95 -0.29 2.16
CA GLU A 187 14.34 1.04 2.19
C GLU A 187 15.16 2.07 1.41
N TYR A 188 16.50 2.03 1.51
CA TYR A 188 17.37 2.87 0.71
C TYR A 188 17.18 2.61 -0.79
N TYR A 189 17.17 1.34 -1.20
CA TYR A 189 16.99 0.94 -2.59
C TYR A 189 15.61 1.35 -3.15
N ARG A 190 14.57 1.29 -2.30
CA ARG A 190 13.23 1.79 -2.62
C ARG A 190 13.22 3.31 -2.85
N ILE A 191 13.96 4.08 -2.06
CA ILE A 191 14.04 5.54 -2.17
C ILE A 191 14.85 5.97 -3.39
N THR A 192 16.02 5.35 -3.61
CA THR A 192 16.89 5.66 -4.75
C THR A 192 16.31 5.18 -6.08
N ASN A 193 15.26 4.36 -6.05
CA ASN A 193 14.63 3.74 -7.21
C ASN A 193 15.65 3.01 -8.09
N GLY A 194 16.46 2.13 -7.49
CA GLY A 194 17.57 1.47 -8.19
C GLY A 194 17.17 0.54 -9.35
N LEU A 195 15.87 0.31 -9.54
CA LEU A 195 15.28 -0.46 -10.65
C LEU A 195 14.52 0.42 -11.67
N GLU A 196 14.56 1.76 -11.51
CA GLU A 196 13.88 2.73 -12.39
C GLU A 196 12.39 2.42 -12.63
N LEU A 197 11.67 2.07 -11.55
CA LEU A 197 10.25 1.71 -11.64
C LEU A 197 9.39 2.98 -11.69
N GLU A 198 8.34 2.96 -12.52
CA GLU A 198 7.44 4.10 -12.75
C GLU A 198 6.57 4.41 -11.53
N ASP A 199 5.96 3.38 -10.92
CA ASP A 199 5.10 3.51 -9.74
C ASP A 199 5.88 3.13 -8.47
N LYS A 200 6.18 4.12 -7.64
CA LYS A 200 6.89 3.91 -6.35
C LYS A 200 6.06 3.13 -5.32
N LEU A 201 4.74 3.14 -5.42
CA LEU A 201 3.81 2.50 -4.48
C LEU A 201 3.49 1.07 -4.89
N HIS A 202 3.32 0.84 -6.19
CA HIS A 202 3.10 -0.48 -6.79
C HIS A 202 4.14 -0.77 -7.87
N PRO A 203 5.37 -1.14 -7.47
CA PRO A 203 6.53 -1.25 -8.36
C PRO A 203 6.38 -2.25 -9.53
N GLY A 204 5.49 -3.24 -9.41
CA GLY A 204 5.25 -4.22 -10.48
C GLY A 204 6.53 -4.94 -10.93
N GLY A 205 6.58 -5.31 -12.21
CA GLY A 205 7.78 -5.87 -12.84
C GLY A 205 8.27 -7.14 -12.11
N PRO A 206 9.52 -7.17 -11.57
CA PRO A 206 10.06 -8.33 -10.85
C PRO A 206 9.24 -8.75 -9.63
N PHE A 207 8.43 -7.85 -9.06
CA PHE A 207 7.61 -8.13 -7.88
C PHE A 207 6.25 -8.76 -8.20
N ASP A 208 5.92 -8.95 -9.48
CA ASP A 208 4.77 -9.74 -9.94
C ASP A 208 5.23 -10.97 -10.74
N PRO A 209 5.88 -11.96 -10.09
CA PRO A 209 6.41 -13.15 -10.78
C PRO A 209 5.29 -14.03 -11.36
N LEU A 210 4.06 -13.92 -10.84
CA LEU A 210 2.90 -14.69 -11.28
C LEU A 210 2.10 -13.96 -12.37
N GLY A 211 2.42 -12.70 -12.67
CA GLY A 211 1.76 -11.92 -13.72
C GLY A 211 0.29 -11.64 -13.44
N LEU A 212 -0.08 -11.43 -12.17
CA LEU A 212 -1.45 -11.20 -11.73
C LEU A 212 -1.97 -9.79 -12.09
N ALA A 213 -1.06 -8.84 -12.38
CA ALA A 213 -1.38 -7.44 -12.63
C ALA A 213 -1.26 -7.02 -14.12
N LYS A 214 -1.39 -7.97 -15.05
CA LYS A 214 -1.30 -7.68 -16.50
C LYS A 214 -2.44 -6.82 -17.03
N ASP A 215 -3.66 -7.09 -16.56
CA ASP A 215 -4.85 -6.34 -16.96
C ASP A 215 -5.06 -5.16 -15.99
N PRO A 216 -5.25 -3.92 -16.49
CA PRO A 216 -5.37 -2.73 -15.64
C PRO A 216 -6.56 -2.80 -14.68
N ASP A 217 -7.68 -3.39 -15.11
CA ASP A 217 -8.88 -3.53 -14.29
C ASP A 217 -8.68 -4.57 -13.17
N GLN A 218 -7.99 -5.67 -13.47
CA GLN A 218 -7.62 -6.66 -12.44
C GLN A 218 -6.61 -6.08 -11.46
N ALA A 219 -5.62 -5.35 -11.94
CA ALA A 219 -4.66 -4.65 -11.09
C ALA A 219 -5.37 -3.65 -10.16
N ALA A 220 -6.32 -2.87 -10.67
CA ALA A 220 -7.11 -1.93 -9.86
C ALA A 220 -7.96 -2.63 -8.79
N LEU A 221 -8.57 -3.78 -9.12
CA LEU A 221 -9.31 -4.60 -8.15
C LEU A 221 -8.40 -5.23 -7.09
N LEU A 222 -7.22 -5.73 -7.49
CA LEU A 222 -6.25 -6.31 -6.57
C LEU A 222 -5.67 -5.25 -5.63
N LYS A 223 -5.40 -4.03 -6.09
CA LYS A 223 -5.02 -2.89 -5.24
C LYS A 223 -6.09 -2.58 -4.19
N VAL A 224 -7.37 -2.60 -4.57
CA VAL A 224 -8.49 -2.42 -3.63
C VAL A 224 -8.54 -3.55 -2.60
N LYS A 225 -8.28 -4.80 -3.00
CA LYS A 225 -8.23 -5.94 -2.07
C LYS A 225 -7.03 -5.85 -1.13
N GLU A 226 -5.87 -5.42 -1.64
CA GLU A 226 -4.66 -5.21 -0.85
C GLU A 226 -4.90 -4.18 0.26
N ILE A 227 -5.38 -2.98 -0.07
CA ILE A 227 -5.60 -1.94 0.94
C ILE A 227 -6.68 -2.30 1.95
N LYS A 228 -7.70 -3.08 1.57
CA LYS A 228 -8.73 -3.56 2.50
C LYS A 228 -8.19 -4.56 3.51
N ASN A 229 -7.43 -5.55 3.04
CA ASN A 229 -6.75 -6.48 3.94
C ASN A 229 -5.73 -5.72 4.81
N GLY A 230 -5.07 -4.71 4.24
CA GLY A 230 -4.19 -3.78 4.93
C GLY A 230 -4.86 -3.02 6.07
N ARG A 231 -5.99 -2.36 5.80
CA ARG A 231 -6.81 -1.65 6.79
C ARG A 231 -7.30 -2.58 7.90
N LEU A 232 -7.78 -3.77 7.52
CA LEU A 232 -8.18 -4.80 8.49
C LEU A 232 -6.99 -5.22 9.36
N ALA A 233 -5.81 -5.44 8.78
CA ALA A 233 -4.62 -5.82 9.52
C ALA A 233 -4.14 -4.71 10.47
N MET A 234 -4.16 -3.43 10.04
CA MET A 234 -3.84 -2.31 10.94
C MET A 234 -4.80 -2.23 12.13
N PHE A 235 -6.10 -2.43 11.87
CA PHE A 235 -7.11 -2.50 12.92
C PHE A 235 -6.87 -3.69 13.86
N SER A 236 -6.55 -4.86 13.32
CA SER A 236 -6.20 -6.05 14.12
C SER A 236 -4.95 -5.84 14.97
N MET A 237 -3.90 -5.22 14.42
CA MET A 237 -2.67 -4.91 15.17
C MET A 237 -2.94 -3.99 16.36
N LEU A 238 -3.76 -2.95 16.17
CA LEU A 238 -4.21 -2.10 17.28
C LEU A 238 -4.96 -2.92 18.34
N GLY A 239 -5.87 -3.81 17.90
CA GLY A 239 -6.57 -4.74 18.78
C GLY A 239 -5.61 -5.65 19.54
N PHE A 240 -4.58 -6.19 18.88
CA PHE A 240 -3.57 -7.06 19.48
C PHE A 240 -2.76 -6.33 20.56
N PHE A 241 -2.33 -5.09 20.28
CA PHE A 241 -1.61 -4.27 21.27
C PHE A 241 -2.45 -4.01 22.52
N LEU A 242 -3.70 -3.57 22.34
CA LEU A 242 -4.57 -3.23 23.46
C LEU A 242 -4.98 -4.45 24.27
N GLN A 243 -5.43 -5.52 23.60
CA GLN A 243 -5.90 -6.71 24.30
C GLN A 243 -4.73 -7.43 25.00
N ALA A 244 -3.55 -7.52 24.39
CA ALA A 244 -2.40 -8.16 25.03
C ALA A 244 -1.96 -7.38 26.27
N TYR A 245 -2.02 -6.04 26.23
CA TYR A 245 -1.73 -5.21 27.39
C TYR A 245 -2.74 -5.42 28.54
N VAL A 246 -4.02 -5.61 28.21
CA VAL A 246 -5.08 -5.80 29.22
C VAL A 246 -5.13 -7.23 29.73
N THR A 247 -5.03 -8.23 28.86
CA THR A 247 -5.23 -9.64 29.22
C THR A 247 -3.94 -10.37 29.58
N GLY A 248 -2.78 -9.83 29.19
CA GLY A 248 -1.49 -10.51 29.36
C GLY A 248 -1.30 -11.71 28.44
N GLU A 249 -2.16 -11.89 27.44
CA GLU A 249 -2.20 -13.07 26.57
C GLU A 249 -2.12 -12.69 25.09
N GLY A 250 -1.60 -13.60 24.28
CA GLY A 250 -1.56 -13.43 22.83
C GLY A 250 -2.96 -13.51 22.19
N PRO A 251 -3.10 -13.03 20.94
CA PRO A 251 -4.37 -13.06 20.22
C PRO A 251 -4.98 -14.47 20.07
N VAL A 252 -4.16 -15.51 19.90
CA VAL A 252 -4.68 -16.88 19.69
C VAL A 252 -5.20 -17.47 21.00
N GLU A 253 -4.52 -17.21 22.11
CA GLU A 253 -4.98 -17.64 23.42
C GLU A 253 -6.27 -16.91 23.83
N ASN A 254 -6.32 -15.58 23.62
CA ASN A 254 -7.54 -14.79 23.83
C ASN A 254 -8.71 -15.33 23.00
N LEU A 255 -8.48 -15.65 21.72
CA LEU A 255 -9.50 -16.25 20.86
C LEU A 255 -9.94 -17.62 21.39
N SER A 256 -9.01 -18.48 21.78
CA SER A 256 -9.33 -19.80 22.30
C SER A 256 -10.22 -19.74 23.55
N LYS A 257 -9.87 -18.88 24.51
CA LYS A 257 -10.62 -18.75 25.76
C LYS A 257 -12.00 -18.14 25.52
N HIS A 258 -12.09 -17.16 24.62
CA HIS A 258 -13.37 -16.58 24.24
C HIS A 258 -14.25 -17.60 23.52
N LEU A 259 -13.70 -18.44 22.64
CA LEU A 259 -14.46 -19.49 21.96
C LEU A 259 -14.92 -20.60 22.91
N SER A 260 -14.13 -20.93 23.95
CA SER A 260 -14.53 -21.94 24.94
C SER A 260 -15.66 -21.47 25.86
N ASP A 261 -15.68 -20.18 26.21
CA ASP A 261 -16.75 -19.58 27.01
C ASP A 261 -16.92 -18.08 26.67
N PRO A 262 -17.78 -17.74 25.69
CA PRO A 262 -17.93 -16.36 25.24
C PRO A 262 -18.47 -15.41 26.32
N PHE A 263 -19.28 -15.92 27.25
CA PHE A 263 -19.92 -15.14 28.30
C PHE A 263 -19.04 -15.01 29.54
N GLY A 264 -18.25 -16.03 29.86
CA GLY A 264 -17.29 -16.01 30.95
C GLY A 264 -15.95 -15.38 30.58
N ASN A 265 -15.50 -15.44 29.32
CA ASN A 265 -14.20 -14.94 28.86
C ASN A 265 -14.34 -13.81 27.84
N ASN A 266 -14.67 -12.60 28.29
CA ASN A 266 -14.75 -11.41 27.45
C ASN A 266 -14.12 -10.20 28.14
N LEU A 267 -14.18 -9.05 27.48
CA LEU A 267 -13.59 -7.81 28.01
C LEU A 267 -14.12 -7.43 29.40
N LEU A 268 -15.42 -7.57 29.64
CA LEU A 268 -16.04 -7.17 30.91
C LEU A 268 -15.61 -8.08 32.05
N THR A 269 -15.50 -9.38 31.80
CA THR A 269 -15.10 -10.34 32.83
C THR A 269 -13.60 -10.27 33.14
N VAL A 270 -12.77 -9.91 32.17
CA VAL A 270 -11.34 -9.61 32.40
C VAL A 270 -11.17 -8.34 33.23
N ILE A 271 -11.84 -7.24 32.87
CA ILE A 271 -11.72 -5.96 33.60
C ILE A 271 -12.36 -6.07 35.00
N GLY A 272 -13.46 -6.81 35.13
CA GLY A 272 -14.17 -6.99 36.39
C GLY A 272 -13.47 -7.89 37.41
N GLY A 273 -12.33 -8.49 37.07
CA GLY A 273 -11.59 -9.39 37.96
C GLY A 273 -12.27 -10.74 38.21
N SER A 274 -13.35 -11.05 37.47
CA SER A 274 -14.07 -12.32 37.58
C SER A 274 -13.30 -13.51 37.03
N ILE A 275 -12.21 -13.25 36.30
CA ILE A 275 -11.27 -14.25 35.82
C ILE A 275 -9.91 -13.94 36.45
N GLU A 276 -9.44 -14.77 37.38
CA GLU A 276 -8.01 -14.79 37.73
C GLU A 276 -7.24 -15.43 36.57
N ARG A 277 -6.93 -14.65 35.53
CA ARG A 277 -5.93 -15.08 34.53
C ARG A 277 -4.56 -14.88 35.18
N ALA A 278 -4.02 -15.95 35.74
CA ALA A 278 -2.65 -15.93 36.24
C ALA A 278 -1.71 -15.46 35.10
N PRO A 279 -0.77 -14.54 35.36
CA PRO A 279 0.26 -14.24 34.39
C PRO A 279 1.01 -15.55 34.14
N THR A 280 0.92 -16.08 32.92
CA THR A 280 1.86 -17.12 32.51
C THR A 280 3.23 -16.45 32.53
N LEU A 281 4.08 -16.87 33.47
CA LEU A 281 5.47 -16.42 33.55
C LEU A 281 6.26 -17.02 32.40
#